data_AF-A0A2K3JUI4-F1
#
_entry.id   AF-A0A2K3JUI4-F1
#
_cell.length_a   1.000
_cell.length_b   1.000
_cell.length_c   1.000
_cell.angle_alpha   90.00
_cell.angle_beta   90.00
_cell.angle_gamma   90.00
#
_symmetry.space_group_name_H-M   'P 1'
#
loop_
_entity.id
_entity.type
_entity.pdbx_description
1 polymer ?
#
loop_
_entity_poly.entity_id
_entity_poly.type
_entity_poly.pdbx_seq_one_letter_code
_entity_poly.pdbx_strand_id
1 'polypeptide(L)'
;MWAAQYIENTKLNPQNLHKKIADKIVELKGHFADDVLALTGTKESLEGFTSLEEKLSWMLFVDGCSLLHILEHADLRKPEPMHIKVDQLVLVMMDTLLLENQLPYHVLKLLWKNDNEVELIYIMKKFLKFYHWDTADNKRIWRSRIQFYALKNGT
;
A
#
# COMPACT_ATOMS: atom_id res chain seq x y z
N MET A 1 -9.67 -0.08 10.56
CA MET A 1 -9.13 -1.00 11.59
C MET A 1 -7.62 -1.14 11.46
N TRP A 2 -7.08 -1.68 10.35
CA TRP A 2 -5.64 -1.92 10.21
C TRP A 2 -4.77 -0.67 10.08
N ALA A 3 -5.24 0.39 9.42
CA ALA A 3 -4.52 1.68 9.44
C ALA A 3 -4.26 2.17 10.87
N ALA A 4 -5.27 2.11 11.74
CA ALA A 4 -5.14 2.49 13.15
C ALA A 4 -4.12 1.60 13.88
N GLN A 5 -4.19 0.27 13.68
CA GLN A 5 -3.22 -0.66 14.28
C GLN A 5 -1.79 -0.41 13.78
N TYR A 6 -1.59 -0.06 12.50
CA TYR A 6 -0.27 0.35 12.00
C TYR A 6 0.26 1.58 12.73
N ILE A 7 -0.57 2.62 12.86
CA ILE A 7 -0.20 3.87 13.54
C ILE A 7 0.14 3.59 15.01
N GLU A 8 -0.68 2.80 15.71
CA GLU A 8 -0.45 2.41 17.10
C GLU A 8 0.85 1.60 17.28
N ASN A 9 1.08 0.60 16.43
CA ASN A 9 2.26 -0.27 16.53
C ASN A 9 3.56 0.46 16.21
N THR A 10 3.53 1.37 15.25
CA THR A 10 4.71 2.15 14.83
C THR A 10 4.96 3.38 15.68
N LYS A 11 3.96 3.82 16.46
CA LYS A 11 3.98 5.04 17.29
C LYS A 11 4.25 6.31 16.47
N LEU A 12 3.95 6.26 15.17
CA LEU A 12 4.09 7.41 14.29
C LEU A 12 2.95 8.39 14.51
N ASN A 13 3.22 9.67 14.28
CA ASN A 13 2.17 10.68 14.35
C ASN A 13 1.31 10.61 13.06
N PRO A 14 0.00 10.33 13.15
CA PRO A 14 -0.86 10.18 11.97
C PRO A 14 -0.98 11.47 11.15
N GLN A 15 -0.98 12.64 11.78
CA GLN A 15 -1.04 13.92 11.06
C GLN A 15 0.23 14.14 10.22
N ASN A 16 1.40 13.78 10.74
CA ASN A 16 2.65 13.86 10.00
C ASN A 16 2.68 12.89 8.81
N LEU A 17 2.15 11.68 8.97
CA LEU A 17 2.07 10.70 7.89
C LEU A 17 1.09 11.13 6.79
N HIS A 18 -0.11 11.59 7.16
CA HIS A 18 -1.06 12.16 6.20
C HIS A 18 -0.46 13.36 5.46
N LYS A 19 0.23 14.25 6.20
CA LYS A 19 0.92 15.40 5.60
C LYS A 19 1.97 14.98 4.57
N LYS A 20 2.77 13.94 4.82
CA LYS A 20 3.73 13.43 3.82
C LYS A 20 3.05 13.05 2.50
N ILE A 21 1.86 12.46 2.56
CA ILE A 21 1.06 12.12 1.39
C ILE A 21 0.49 13.38 0.73
N ALA A 22 -0.09 14.29 1.52
CA ALA A 22 -0.67 15.54 1.03
C ALA A 22 0.38 16.42 0.32
N ASP A 23 1.58 16.56 0.88
CA ASP A 23 2.69 17.31 0.30
C ASP A 23 3.15 16.73 -1.05
N LYS A 24 2.91 15.43 -1.28
CA LYS A 24 3.27 14.68 -2.49
C LYS A 24 2.09 14.34 -3.38
N ILE A 25 0.89 14.86 -3.09
CA ILE A 25 -0.33 14.39 -3.73
C ILE A 25 -0.36 14.66 -5.23
N VAL A 26 0.22 15.78 -5.68
CA VAL A 26 0.28 16.13 -7.11
C VAL A 26 1.12 15.11 -7.89
N GLU A 27 2.25 14.69 -7.33
CA GLU A 27 3.12 13.65 -7.89
C GLU A 27 2.39 12.30 -7.87
N LEU A 28 1.80 11.93 -6.73
CA LEU A 28 1.07 10.68 -6.53
C LEU A 28 -0.14 10.53 -7.46
N LYS A 29 -0.88 11.63 -7.66
CA LYS A 29 -2.04 11.71 -8.57
C LYS A 29 -1.67 11.36 -10.01
N GLY A 30 -0.45 11.71 -10.44
CA GLY A 30 0.06 11.41 -11.79
C GLY A 30 0.27 9.91 -12.07
N HIS A 31 0.14 9.03 -11.07
CA HIS A 31 0.19 7.58 -11.27
C HIS A 31 -1.17 6.95 -11.58
N PHE A 32 -2.26 7.72 -11.50
CA PHE A 32 -3.62 7.25 -11.78
C PHE A 32 -4.05 7.64 -13.20
N ALA A 33 -4.90 6.83 -13.81
CA ALA A 33 -5.49 7.14 -15.11
C ALA A 33 -6.53 8.26 -14.99
N ASP A 34 -6.65 9.07 -16.04
CA ASP A 34 -7.52 10.26 -16.04
C ASP A 34 -9.00 9.92 -15.82
N ASP A 35 -9.46 8.76 -16.27
CA ASP A 35 -10.82 8.26 -16.06
C ASP A 35 -11.10 7.97 -14.59
N VAL A 36 -10.15 7.34 -13.88
CA VAL A 36 -10.23 7.12 -12.43
C VAL A 36 -10.29 8.45 -11.69
N LEU A 37 -9.49 9.43 -12.11
CA LEU A 37 -9.48 10.76 -11.50
C LEU A 37 -10.78 11.52 -11.77
N ALA A 38 -11.33 11.41 -12.98
CA ALA A 38 -12.60 12.03 -13.36
C ALA A 38 -13.77 11.47 -12.54
N LEU A 39 -13.83 10.14 -12.35
CA LEU A 39 -14.82 9.49 -11.50
C LEU A 39 -14.67 9.85 -10.02
N THR A 40 -13.43 9.99 -9.56
CA THR A 40 -13.16 10.38 -8.17
C THR A 40 -13.44 11.86 -7.93
N GLY A 41 -13.37 12.70 -8.97
CA GLY A 41 -13.61 14.14 -8.92
C GLY A 41 -15.08 14.56 -9.11
N THR A 42 -16.03 13.62 -9.23
CA THR A 42 -17.46 13.99 -9.31
C THR A 42 -17.94 14.61 -8.01
N LYS A 43 -18.93 15.50 -8.09
CA LYS A 43 -19.47 16.20 -6.91
C LYS A 43 -19.99 15.23 -5.84
N GLU A 44 -20.62 14.13 -6.27
CA GLU A 44 -21.11 13.06 -5.40
C GLU A 44 -19.95 12.34 -4.70
N SER A 45 -18.88 12.03 -5.44
CA SER A 45 -17.68 11.40 -4.90
C SER A 45 -16.95 12.32 -3.91
N LEU A 46 -16.92 13.63 -4.16
CA LEU A 46 -16.25 14.61 -3.30
C LEU A 46 -17.09 15.06 -2.10
N GLU A 47 -18.26 14.46 -1.85
CA GLU A 47 -19.06 14.81 -0.68
C GLU A 47 -18.25 14.65 0.62
N GLY A 48 -18.18 15.71 1.42
CA GLY A 48 -17.39 15.76 2.66
C GLY A 48 -15.91 16.14 2.48
N PHE A 49 -15.45 16.41 1.25
CA PHE A 49 -14.09 16.86 0.96
C PHE A 49 -14.09 18.21 0.24
N THR A 50 -13.05 19.01 0.48
CA THR A 50 -12.86 20.33 -0.15
C THR A 50 -12.32 20.24 -1.58
N SER A 51 -11.61 19.16 -1.90
CA SER A 51 -10.96 18.94 -3.19
C SER A 51 -10.71 17.46 -3.46
N LEU A 52 -10.44 17.15 -4.74
CA LEU A 52 -10.01 15.81 -5.15
C LEU A 52 -8.67 15.43 -4.49
N GLU A 53 -7.74 16.37 -4.40
CA GLU A 53 -6.43 16.18 -3.78
C GLU A 53 -6.56 15.86 -2.30
N GLU A 54 -7.43 16.57 -1.56
CA GLU A 54 -7.69 16.25 -0.16
C GLU A 54 -8.25 14.82 -0.03
N LYS A 55 -9.28 14.48 -0.81
CA LYS A 55 -9.88 13.15 -0.79
C LYS A 55 -8.85 12.05 -1.09
N LEU A 56 -8.09 12.21 -2.18
CA LEU A 56 -7.06 11.26 -2.58
C LEU A 56 -5.98 11.14 -1.50
N SER A 57 -5.57 12.24 -0.87
CA SER A 57 -4.55 12.19 0.19
C SER A 57 -4.99 11.34 1.39
N TRP A 58 -6.26 11.44 1.78
CA TRP A 58 -6.85 10.63 2.85
C TRP A 58 -6.98 9.16 2.45
N MET A 59 -7.47 8.88 1.24
CA MET A 59 -7.58 7.52 0.73
C MET A 59 -6.22 6.83 0.70
N LEU A 60 -5.20 7.45 0.09
CA LEU A 60 -3.85 6.88 0.00
C LEU A 60 -3.20 6.70 1.37
N PHE A 61 -3.45 7.62 2.31
CA PHE A 61 -2.96 7.50 3.68
C PHE A 61 -3.60 6.29 4.39
N VAL A 62 -4.92 6.16 4.36
CA VAL A 62 -5.64 5.08 5.06
C VAL A 62 -5.36 3.72 4.42
N ASP A 63 -5.39 3.64 3.09
CA ASP A 63 -5.16 2.41 2.36
C ASP A 63 -3.70 1.98 2.46
N GLY A 64 -2.76 2.93 2.35
CA GLY A 64 -1.33 2.67 2.51
C GLY A 64 -0.97 2.17 3.90
N CYS A 65 -1.47 2.80 4.97
CA CYS A 65 -1.25 2.31 6.34
C CYS A 65 -1.87 0.93 6.58
N SER A 66 -3.07 0.67 6.04
CA SER A 66 -3.70 -0.64 6.15
C SER A 66 -2.89 -1.72 5.42
N LEU A 67 -2.42 -1.42 4.21
CA LEU A 67 -1.58 -2.33 3.43
C LEU A 67 -0.26 -2.64 4.14
N LEU A 68 0.41 -1.64 4.71
CA LEU A 68 1.63 -1.85 5.49
C LEU A 68 1.39 -2.76 6.71
N HIS A 69 0.27 -2.58 7.41
CA HIS A 69 -0.10 -3.49 8.51
C HIS A 69 -0.24 -4.94 8.03
N ILE A 70 -0.97 -5.15 6.92
CA ILE A 70 -1.19 -6.48 6.34
C ILE A 70 0.16 -7.09 5.93
N LEU A 71 1.01 -6.35 5.23
CA LEU A 71 2.32 -6.85 4.78
C LEU A 71 3.22 -7.30 5.93
N GLU A 72 3.15 -6.63 7.09
CA GLU A 72 3.93 -6.98 8.28
C GLU A 72 3.37 -8.23 9.01
N HIS A 73 2.06 -8.38 9.05
CA HIS A 73 1.38 -9.28 9.99
C HIS A 73 0.62 -10.45 9.36
N ALA A 74 0.38 -10.45 8.05
CA ALA A 74 -0.29 -11.54 7.37
C ALA A 74 0.64 -12.77 7.22
N ASP A 75 0.55 -13.68 8.19
CA ASP A 75 1.20 -14.99 8.20
C ASP A 75 0.17 -16.06 8.54
N LEU A 76 -0.11 -16.99 7.59
CA LEU A 76 -1.06 -18.08 7.80
C LEU A 76 -0.69 -19.02 8.96
N ARG A 77 0.58 -19.02 9.38
CA ARG A 77 1.07 -19.82 10.51
C ARG A 77 0.95 -19.09 11.84
N LYS A 78 0.74 -17.76 11.80
CA LYS A 78 0.62 -16.87 12.96
C LYS A 78 -0.42 -15.77 12.68
N PRO A 79 -1.72 -16.12 12.59
CA PRO A 79 -2.78 -15.17 12.25
C PRO A 79 -3.16 -14.22 13.40
N GLU A 80 -2.68 -14.50 14.62
CA GLU A 80 -3.09 -13.81 15.85
C GLU A 80 -2.91 -12.29 15.78
N PRO A 81 -1.81 -11.72 15.22
CA PRO A 81 -1.62 -10.28 15.16
C PRO A 81 -2.71 -9.55 14.35
N MET A 82 -3.29 -10.23 13.36
CA MET A 82 -4.35 -9.68 12.51
C MET A 82 -5.75 -9.76 13.14
N HIS A 83 -5.91 -10.52 14.24
CA HIS A 83 -7.18 -10.73 14.95
C HIS A 83 -8.34 -11.24 14.07
N ILE A 84 -8.03 -12.02 13.04
CA ILE A 84 -9.02 -12.63 12.12
C ILE A 84 -8.79 -14.14 11.99
N LYS A 85 -9.81 -14.86 11.52
CA LYS A 85 -9.69 -16.31 11.28
C LYS A 85 -8.80 -16.59 10.07
N VAL A 86 -8.22 -17.78 10.00
CA VAL A 86 -7.30 -18.18 8.92
C VAL A 86 -7.97 -18.14 7.54
N ASP A 87 -9.22 -18.60 7.43
CA ASP A 87 -10.02 -18.54 6.20
C ASP A 87 -10.24 -17.09 5.72
N GLN A 88 -10.49 -16.17 6.65
CA GLN A 88 -10.60 -14.74 6.35
C GLN A 88 -9.24 -14.13 5.99
N LEU A 89 -8.16 -14.55 6.66
CA LEU A 89 -6.81 -14.09 6.36
C LEU A 89 -6.39 -14.47 4.95
N VAL A 90 -6.74 -15.66 4.49
CA VAL A 90 -6.51 -16.06 3.08
C VAL A 90 -7.14 -15.04 2.14
N LEU A 91 -8.41 -14.68 2.31
CA LEU A 91 -9.10 -13.69 1.47
C LEU A 91 -8.40 -12.33 1.49
N VAL A 92 -8.01 -11.83 2.66
CA VAL A 92 -7.27 -10.57 2.81
C VAL A 92 -5.94 -10.62 2.06
N MET A 93 -5.24 -11.75 2.14
CA MET A 93 -4.00 -11.94 1.40
C MET A 93 -4.22 -11.98 -0.11
N MET A 94 -5.32 -12.61 -0.58
CA MET A 94 -5.69 -12.61 -2.01
C MET A 94 -5.95 -11.18 -2.49
N ASP A 95 -6.79 -10.43 -1.78
CA ASP A 95 -7.14 -9.04 -2.13
C ASP A 95 -5.90 -8.15 -2.15
N THR A 96 -4.99 -8.34 -1.19
CA THR A 96 -3.74 -7.58 -1.10
C THR A 96 -2.84 -7.78 -2.33
N LEU A 97 -2.81 -8.98 -2.91
CA LEU A 97 -2.07 -9.22 -4.16
C LEU A 97 -2.71 -8.52 -5.36
N LEU A 98 -4.04 -8.43 -5.39
CA LEU A 98 -4.76 -7.70 -6.42
C LEU A 98 -4.63 -6.18 -6.25
N LEU A 99 -4.42 -5.70 -5.02
CA LEU A 99 -4.21 -4.30 -4.67
C LEU A 99 -2.83 -3.75 -5.06
N GLU A 100 -1.86 -4.59 -5.40
CA GLU A 100 -0.53 -4.11 -5.84
C GLU A 100 -0.63 -3.18 -7.06
N ASN A 101 -1.68 -3.34 -7.88
CA ASN A 101 -1.91 -2.49 -9.04
C ASN A 101 -2.66 -1.17 -8.73
N GLN A 102 -3.10 -0.96 -7.48
CA GLN A 102 -3.99 0.15 -7.11
C GLN A 102 -3.28 1.23 -6.28
N LEU A 103 -2.21 0.90 -5.56
CA LEU A 103 -1.43 1.86 -4.77
C LEU A 103 -0.02 2.03 -5.35
N PRO A 104 0.41 3.28 -5.66
CA PRO A 104 1.79 3.53 -6.05
C PRO A 104 2.75 3.11 -4.94
N TYR A 105 3.83 2.39 -5.27
CA TYR A 105 4.87 2.00 -4.31
C TYR A 105 5.42 3.19 -3.51
N HIS A 106 5.46 4.38 -4.13
CA HIS A 106 5.88 5.62 -3.48
C HIS A 106 5.05 5.95 -2.23
N VAL A 107 3.75 5.59 -2.19
CA VAL A 107 2.88 5.74 -1.00
C VAL A 107 3.42 4.92 0.16
N LEU A 108 3.77 3.64 -0.09
CA LEU A 108 4.30 2.75 0.93
C LEU A 108 5.64 3.27 1.47
N LYS A 109 6.50 3.78 0.59
CA LYS A 109 7.78 4.37 0.97
C LYS A 109 7.60 5.61 1.87
N LEU A 110 6.65 6.48 1.57
CA LEU A 110 6.37 7.68 2.39
C LEU A 110 5.82 7.35 3.78
N LEU A 111 5.02 6.28 3.87
CA LEU A 111 4.35 5.85 5.10
C LEU A 111 5.16 4.85 5.94
N TRP A 112 6.26 4.32 5.38
CA TRP A 112 7.08 3.34 6.07
C TRP A 112 7.69 3.92 7.35
N LYS A 113 7.71 3.09 8.41
CA LYS A 113 8.05 3.49 9.77
C LYS A 113 9.48 3.96 9.98
N ASN A 114 10.36 3.63 9.04
CA ASN A 114 11.74 4.06 9.00
C ASN A 114 12.14 4.32 7.54
N ASP A 115 13.18 5.10 7.28
CA ASP A 115 13.64 5.33 5.90
C ASP A 115 14.39 4.11 5.32
N ASN A 116 14.25 2.93 5.93
CA ASN A 116 14.89 1.69 5.49
C ASN A 116 14.04 0.98 4.42
N GLU A 117 14.26 1.42 3.19
CA GLU A 117 13.63 0.83 2.01
C GLU A 117 13.93 -0.67 1.84
N VAL A 118 15.08 -1.15 2.33
CA VAL A 118 15.44 -2.57 2.26
C VAL A 118 14.51 -3.42 3.13
N GLU A 119 14.13 -2.92 4.31
CA GLU A 119 13.17 -3.59 5.19
C GLU A 119 11.77 -3.65 4.55
N LEU A 120 11.32 -2.54 3.94
CA LEU A 120 10.05 -2.49 3.21
C LEU A 120 10.02 -3.54 2.08
N ILE A 121 11.05 -3.57 1.24
CA ILE A 121 11.15 -4.55 0.15
C ILE A 121 11.21 -5.99 0.70
N TYR A 122 11.89 -6.19 1.83
CA TYR A 122 11.96 -7.49 2.47
C TYR A 122 10.58 -7.97 2.94
N ILE A 123 9.77 -7.13 3.60
CA ILE A 123 8.43 -7.53 4.04
C ILE A 123 7.50 -7.82 2.87
N MET A 124 7.57 -7.02 1.78
CA MET A 124 6.78 -7.27 0.56
C MET A 124 7.15 -8.63 -0.04
N LYS A 125 8.45 -8.94 -0.17
CA LYS A 125 8.91 -10.24 -0.66
C LYS A 125 8.52 -11.39 0.26
N LYS A 126 8.56 -11.17 1.58
CA LYS A 126 8.17 -12.16 2.58
C LYS A 126 6.68 -12.49 2.46
N PHE A 127 5.83 -11.47 2.31
CA PHE A 127 4.39 -11.63 2.09
C PHE A 127 4.10 -12.49 0.85
N LEU A 128 4.77 -12.23 -0.28
CA LEU A 128 4.63 -13.02 -1.50
C LEU A 128 5.03 -14.51 -1.33
N LYS A 129 6.06 -14.79 -0.52
CA LYS A 129 6.51 -16.17 -0.27
C LYS A 129 5.46 -17.00 0.48
N PHE A 130 4.71 -16.40 1.41
CA PHE A 130 3.66 -17.10 2.15
C PHE A 130 2.46 -17.48 1.30
N TYR A 131 2.27 -16.81 0.16
CA TYR A 131 1.19 -17.10 -0.76
C TYR A 131 1.52 -18.21 -1.77
N HIS A 132 2.64 -18.93 -1.62
CA HIS A 132 3.07 -19.96 -2.58
C HIS A 132 3.24 -19.47 -4.04
N TRP A 133 3.40 -18.16 -4.27
CA TRP A 133 3.70 -17.59 -5.59
C TRP A 133 5.17 -17.78 -5.99
N ASP A 134 5.99 -18.41 -5.13
CA ASP A 134 7.41 -18.70 -5.36
C ASP A 134 7.65 -19.91 -6.29
N THR A 135 6.74 -20.18 -7.23
CA THR A 135 6.98 -21.13 -8.33
C THR A 135 7.99 -20.54 -9.33
N ALA A 136 8.76 -21.40 -9.99
CA ALA A 136 9.87 -20.99 -10.87
C ALA A 136 9.45 -20.01 -12.00
N ASP A 137 8.23 -20.12 -12.50
CA ASP A 137 7.69 -19.27 -13.58
C ASP A 137 7.39 -17.84 -13.12
N ASN A 138 6.92 -17.67 -11.89
CA ASN A 138 6.50 -16.39 -11.34
C ASN A 138 7.68 -15.48 -10.93
N LYS A 139 8.84 -16.06 -10.62
CA LYS A 139 10.10 -15.33 -10.35
C LYS A 139 10.55 -14.48 -11.53
N ARG A 140 10.26 -14.90 -12.76
CA ARG A 140 10.74 -14.25 -14.00
C ARG A 140 9.96 -12.97 -14.30
N ILE A 141 8.64 -12.99 -14.08
CA ILE A 141 7.74 -11.84 -14.33
C ILE A 141 8.04 -10.71 -13.34
N TRP A 142 8.23 -11.03 -12.06
CA TRP A 142 8.48 -10.03 -11.02
C TRP A 142 9.88 -9.44 -11.04
N ARG A 143 10.92 -10.22 -11.37
CA ARG A 143 12.27 -9.66 -11.58
C ARG A 143 12.26 -8.62 -12.69
N SER A 144 11.55 -8.88 -13.78
CA SER A 144 11.41 -7.93 -14.89
C SER A 144 10.65 -6.66 -14.48
N ARG A 145 9.58 -6.77 -13.68
CA ARG A 145 8.82 -5.60 -13.21
C ARG A 145 9.59 -4.77 -12.18
N ILE A 146 10.24 -5.40 -11.20
CA ILE A 146 11.06 -4.70 -10.20
C ILE A 146 12.27 -4.03 -10.88
N GLN A 147 12.93 -4.71 -11.83
CA GLN A 147 13.99 -4.08 -12.63
C GLN A 147 13.46 -2.93 -13.48
N PHE A 148 12.27 -3.05 -14.06
CA PHE A 148 11.62 -1.97 -14.80
C PHE A 148 11.38 -0.73 -13.93
N TYR A 149 10.85 -0.90 -12.71
CA TYR A 149 10.66 0.22 -11.78
C TYR A 149 11.98 0.79 -11.24
N ALA A 150 13.01 -0.05 -11.03
CA ALA A 150 14.34 0.41 -10.61
C ALA A 150 15.07 1.20 -11.71
N LEU A 151 14.89 0.83 -12.98
CA LEU A 151 15.44 1.55 -14.14
C LEU A 151 14.70 2.85 -14.43
N LYS A 152 13.39 2.90 -14.18
CA LYS A 152 12.57 4.10 -14.43
C LYS A 152 12.77 5.21 -13.38
N ASN A 153 13.19 4.84 -12.16
CA ASN A 153 13.44 5.77 -11.06
C ASN A 153 14.94 6.08 -10.85
N GLY A 154 15.79 5.69 -11.79
CA GLY A 154 17.23 5.90 -11.78
C GLY A 154 17.71 6.73 -12.98
N THR A 155 17.25 7.97 -13.07
CA THR A 155 17.88 9.10 -13.79
C THR A 155 17.40 10.41 -13.17
#